data_AF-A0A3B8W9U0-F1
#
_entry.id   AF-A0A3B8W9U0-F1
#
_cell.length_a   1.000
_cell.length_b   1.000
_cell.length_c   1.000
_cell.angle_alpha   90.00
_cell.angle_beta   90.00
_cell.angle_gamma   90.00
#
_symmetry.space_group_name_H-M   'P 1'
#
loop_
_entity.id
_entity.type
_entity.pdbx_description
1 polymer ?
#
loop_
_entity_poly.entity_id
_entity_poly.type
_entity_poly.pdbx_seq_one_letter_code
_entity_poly.pdbx_strand_id
1 'polypeptide(L)'
;GRLGAQYVADNSERKTPVMLHRAVLGSFERFIGILIEEYEGAFPTWLAPTQVAVLNITDKQRDYCQNLAKKLDSLGYRVNADLRN
;
A
#
# COMPACT_ATOMS: atom_id res chain seq x y z
N GLY A 1 20.29 -0.14 -32.66
CA GLY A 1 20.25 0.57 -31.37
C GLY A 1 21.51 0.31 -30.56
N ARG A 2 21.78 1.07 -29.48
CA ARG A 2 23.03 0.99 -28.70
C ARG A 2 23.31 -0.36 -28.03
N LEU A 3 22.28 -1.19 -27.81
CA LEU A 3 22.36 -2.47 -27.09
C LEU A 3 22.31 -3.72 -27.99
N GLY A 4 22.29 -3.55 -29.31
CA GLY A 4 22.33 -4.70 -30.24
C GLY A 4 21.08 -5.60 -30.24
N ALA A 5 19.96 -5.20 -29.64
CA ALA A 5 18.72 -5.98 -29.66
C ALA A 5 18.17 -6.17 -31.09
N GLN A 6 17.76 -7.39 -31.43
CA GLN A 6 17.25 -7.77 -32.75
C GLN A 6 16.14 -8.82 -32.66
N TYR A 7 15.23 -8.84 -33.63
CA TYR A 7 14.29 -9.93 -33.89
C TYR A 7 14.29 -10.29 -35.37
N VAL A 8 13.78 -11.47 -35.74
CA VAL A 8 13.61 -11.90 -37.14
C VAL A 8 12.19 -11.58 -37.58
N ALA A 9 12.05 -10.79 -38.64
CA ALA A 9 10.76 -10.45 -39.21
C ALA A 9 10.22 -11.57 -40.12
N ASP A 10 8.97 -11.43 -40.56
CA ASP A 10 8.28 -12.30 -41.51
C ASP A 10 9.06 -12.54 -42.81
N ASN A 11 9.80 -11.54 -43.28
CA ASN A 11 10.68 -11.61 -44.44
C ASN A 11 12.08 -12.19 -44.13
N SER A 12 12.28 -12.82 -42.97
CA SER A 12 13.57 -13.35 -42.48
C SER A 12 14.69 -12.32 -42.25
N GLU A 13 14.39 -11.02 -42.35
CA GLU A 13 15.37 -9.98 -42.05
C GLU A 13 15.50 -9.74 -40.55
N ARG A 14 16.73 -9.42 -40.11
CA ARG A 14 16.99 -8.98 -38.74
C ARG A 14 16.62 -7.51 -38.59
N LYS A 15 15.62 -7.22 -37.75
CA LYS A 15 15.15 -5.86 -37.47
C LYS A 15 15.41 -5.47 -36.01
N THR A 16 15.63 -4.18 -35.76
CA THR A 16 15.74 -3.65 -34.39
C THR A 16 14.32 -3.46 -33.83
N PRO A 17 14.01 -3.99 -32.63
CA PRO A 17 12.71 -3.77 -32.00
C PRO A 17 12.56 -2.34 -31.46
N VAL A 18 11.32 -1.87 -31.34
CA VAL A 18 10.97 -0.67 -30.56
C VAL A 18 10.91 -1.06 -29.08
N MET A 19 11.53 -0.25 -28.21
CA MET A 19 11.56 -0.49 -26.77
C MET A 19 10.60 0.48 -26.06
N LEU A 20 9.66 -0.04 -25.29
CA LEU A 20 8.72 0.75 -24.48
C LEU A 20 9.10 0.59 -23.00
N HIS A 21 9.56 1.68 -22.38
CA HIS A 21 9.79 1.73 -20.94
C HIS A 21 8.55 2.29 -20.25
N ARG A 22 8.02 1.58 -19.25
CA ARG A 22 6.86 2.05 -18.48
C ARG A 22 7.04 1.81 -16.98
N ALA A 23 6.58 2.77 -16.19
CA ALA A 23 6.32 2.63 -14.76
C ALA A 23 5.01 3.38 -14.47
N VAL A 24 4.00 2.69 -13.93
CA VAL A 24 2.67 3.29 -13.72
C VAL A 24 2.69 4.26 -12.55
N LEU A 25 3.32 3.88 -11.44
CA LEU A 25 3.40 4.69 -10.23
C LEU A 25 4.73 5.45 -10.09
N GLY A 26 5.74 5.11 -10.89
CA GLY A 26 7.11 5.60 -10.68
C GLY A 26 7.76 4.95 -9.45
N SER A 27 8.52 5.73 -8.67
CA SER A 27 9.12 5.25 -7.43
C SER A 27 8.12 5.29 -6.28
N PHE A 28 8.19 4.30 -5.38
CA PHE A 28 7.27 4.21 -4.25
C PHE A 28 7.42 5.40 -3.29
N GLU A 29 8.62 5.90 -3.07
CA GLU A 29 8.89 7.04 -2.18
C GLU A 29 8.18 8.30 -2.68
N ARG A 30 8.26 8.58 -3.99
CA ARG A 30 7.57 9.72 -4.59
C ARG A 30 6.07 9.50 -4.61
N PHE A 31 5.63 8.29 -4.94
CA PHE A 31 4.21 7.98 -4.98
C PHE A 31 3.57 8.12 -3.60
N ILE A 32 4.19 7.61 -2.54
CA ILE A 32 3.71 7.79 -1.15
C ILE A 32 3.69 9.28 -0.78
N GLY A 33 4.72 10.06 -1.15
CA GLY A 33 4.73 11.51 -0.96
C GLY A 33 3.51 12.20 -1.61
N ILE A 34 3.22 11.87 -2.87
CA ILE A 34 2.03 12.36 -3.59
C ILE A 34 0.74 11.97 -2.85
N LEU A 35 0.63 10.72 -2.39
CA LEU A 35 -0.56 10.28 -1.65
C LEU A 35 -0.73 11.00 -0.31
N ILE A 36 0.36 11.32 0.40
CA ILE A 36 0.29 12.10 1.64
C ILE A 36 -0.28 13.49 1.37
N GLU A 37 0.23 14.17 0.35
CA GLU A 37 -0.22 15.52 -0.04
C GLU A 37 -1.67 15.50 -0.52
N GLU A 38 -2.03 14.55 -1.38
CA GLU A 38 -3.38 14.46 -1.98
C GLU A 38 -4.48 14.14 -0.96
N TYR A 39 -4.17 13.30 0.04
CA TYR A 39 -5.11 12.98 1.10
C TYR A 39 -4.97 13.88 2.33
N GLU A 40 -4.06 14.85 2.33
CA GLU A 40 -3.73 15.67 3.51
C GLU A 40 -3.43 14.82 4.77
N GLY A 41 -2.85 13.64 4.57
CA GLY A 41 -2.62 12.62 5.61
C GLY A 41 -3.86 11.81 6.05
N ALA A 42 -5.07 12.17 5.62
CA ALA A 42 -6.32 11.44 5.88
C ALA A 42 -6.54 10.31 4.85
N PHE A 43 -5.66 9.32 4.86
CA PHE A 43 -5.70 8.21 3.90
C PHE A 43 -7.03 7.45 3.88
N PRO A 44 -7.43 6.89 2.73
CA PRO A 44 -8.53 5.96 2.67
C PRO A 44 -8.23 4.72 3.53
N THR A 45 -9.27 4.10 4.10
CA THR A 45 -9.13 3.03 5.11
C THR A 45 -8.17 1.93 4.68
N TRP A 46 -8.18 1.51 3.41
CA TRP A 46 -7.31 0.44 2.93
C TRP A 46 -5.81 0.79 3.00
N LEU A 47 -5.46 2.07 2.97
CA LEU A 47 -4.08 2.57 2.99
C LEU A 47 -3.65 3.12 4.37
N ALA A 48 -4.60 3.53 5.22
CA ALA A 48 -4.31 4.14 6.51
C ALA A 48 -3.41 3.25 7.40
N PRO A 49 -2.29 3.75 7.97
CA PRO A 49 -1.35 2.94 8.74
C PRO A 49 -2.00 2.30 9.97
N THR A 50 -2.87 3.03 10.65
CA THR A 50 -3.80 2.51 11.67
C THR A 50 -5.21 2.71 11.16
N GLN A 51 -5.98 1.64 11.04
CA GLN A 51 -7.35 1.69 10.50
C GLN A 51 -8.39 1.87 11.60
N VAL A 52 -8.18 1.25 12.76
CA VAL A 52 -9.10 1.32 13.91
C VAL A 52 -8.29 1.51 15.20
N ALA A 53 -8.72 2.43 16.05
CA ALA A 53 -8.27 2.52 17.43
C ALA A 53 -9.43 2.12 18.36
N VAL A 54 -9.21 1.16 19.24
CA VAL A 54 -10.19 0.70 20.24
C VAL A 54 -9.79 1.27 21.60
N LEU A 55 -10.69 2.02 22.22
CA LEU A 55 -10.47 2.68 23.50
C LEU A 55 -11.46 2.17 24.54
N ASN A 56 -11.01 2.04 25.79
CA ASN A 56 -11.90 1.89 26.93
C ASN A 56 -12.28 3.28 27.49
N ILE A 57 -13.36 3.37 28.27
CA ILE A 57 -13.67 4.57 29.08
C ILE A 57 -13.18 4.36 30.52
N THR A 58 -13.24 3.12 30.99
CA THR A 58 -12.78 2.71 32.33
C THR A 58 -12.00 1.39 32.24
N ASP A 59 -11.21 1.07 33.26
CA ASP A 59 -10.47 -0.20 33.32
C ASP A 59 -11.33 -1.45 33.24
N LYS A 60 -12.61 -1.36 33.63
CA LYS A 60 -13.55 -2.49 33.59
C LYS A 60 -13.79 -3.02 32.17
N GLN A 61 -13.54 -2.23 31.13
CA GLN A 61 -13.75 -2.60 29.73
C GLN A 61 -12.47 -3.10 29.05
N ARG A 62 -11.34 -3.14 29.75
CA ARG A 62 -10.02 -3.44 29.20
C ARG A 62 -10.00 -4.77 28.44
N ASP A 63 -10.51 -5.83 29.04
CA ASP A 63 -10.54 -7.18 28.44
C ASP A 63 -11.45 -7.22 27.20
N TYR A 64 -12.58 -6.51 27.23
CA TYR A 64 -13.48 -6.43 26.09
C TYR A 64 -12.80 -5.72 24.90
N CYS A 65 -12.17 -4.57 25.15
CA CYS A 65 -11.44 -3.82 24.12
C CYS A 65 -10.30 -4.65 23.51
N GLN A 66 -9.55 -5.41 24.33
CA GLN A 66 -8.51 -6.31 23.84
C GLN A 66 -9.08 -7.43 22.97
N ASN A 67 -10.19 -8.06 23.38
CA ASN A 67 -10.83 -9.11 22.60
C ASN A 67 -11.39 -8.59 21.27
N LEU A 68 -11.96 -7.38 21.27
CA LEU A 68 -12.42 -6.73 20.05
C LEU A 68 -11.26 -6.41 19.10
N ALA A 69 -10.14 -5.89 19.62
CA ALA A 69 -8.95 -5.62 18.82
C ALA A 69 -8.39 -6.90 18.18
N LYS A 70 -8.29 -8.00 18.94
CA LYS A 70 -7.89 -9.31 18.41
C LYS A 70 -8.85 -9.82 17.32
N LYS A 71 -10.15 -9.62 17.50
CA LYS A 71 -11.16 -10.01 16.50
C LYS A 71 -10.97 -9.23 15.20
N LEU A 72 -10.76 -7.92 15.28
CA LEU A 72 -10.53 -7.08 14.09
C LEU A 72 -9.20 -7.42 13.41
N ASP A 73 -8.15 -7.66 14.18
CA ASP A 73 -6.86 -8.11 13.65
C ASP A 73 -6.99 -9.44 12.89
N SER A 74 -7.74 -10.40 13.45
CA SER A 74 -8.03 -11.68 12.77
C SER A 74 -8.83 -11.55 11.46
N LEU A 75 -9.47 -10.40 11.24
CA LEU A 75 -10.18 -10.05 10.00
C LEU A 75 -9.30 -9.26 9.01
N GLY A 76 -8.03 -9.01 9.33
CA GLY A 76 -7.06 -8.31 8.49
C GLY A 76 -7.03 -6.79 8.67
N TYR A 77 -7.66 -6.25 9.72
CA TYR A 77 -7.58 -4.82 10.03
C TYR A 77 -6.32 -4.49 10.85
N ARG A 78 -5.68 -3.37 10.53
CA ARG A 78 -4.59 -2.78 11.34
C ARG A 78 -5.19 -2.03 12.52
N VAL A 79 -5.23 -2.69 13.68
CA VAL A 79 -5.92 -2.17 14.88
C VAL A 79 -4.94 -1.86 16.01
N ASN A 80 -5.20 -0.75 16.71
CA ASN A 80 -4.51 -0.38 17.94
C ASN A 80 -5.50 -0.39 19.12
N ALA A 81 -5.15 -1.05 20.23
CA ALA A 81 -5.92 -0.98 21.47
C ALA A 81 -5.25 0.02 22.43
N ASP A 82 -5.87 1.19 22.63
CA ASP A 82 -5.38 2.19 23.58
C ASP A 82 -6.10 2.01 24.92
N LEU A 83 -5.36 1.51 25.91
CA LEU A 83 -5.86 1.10 27.23
C LEU A 83 -5.22 1.91 28.36
N ARG A 84 -4.74 3.13 28.07
CA ARG A 84 -3.99 3.98 29.01
C ARG A 84 -4.86 4.81 29.97
N ASN A 85 -6.15 4.45 30.13
CA ASN A 85 -7.02 5.06 31.16
C ASN A 85 -6.75 4.53 32.56
#